data_AF-A0ABD5DZ06-F1
#
_entry.id   AF-A0ABD5DZ06-F1
#
_cell.length_a   1.000
_cell.length_b   1.000
_cell.length_c   1.000
_cell.angle_alpha   90.00
_cell.angle_beta   90.00
_cell.angle_gamma   90.00
#
_symmetry.space_group_name_H-M   'P 1'
#
loop_
_entity.id
_entity.type
_entity.pdbx_description
1 polymer ?
#
loop_
_entity_poly.entity_id
_entity_poly.type
_entity_poly.pdbx_seq_one_letter_code
_entity_poly.pdbx_strand_id
1 'polypeptide(L)' 'DYTGFPEMMDGRVKTLHPKVHGGILGRRGQDDGIMQQHGIAPIDMVVVNLYPFAQTVAREGCSLEDAVENIDIGGPTMV' A
#
# COMPACT_ATOMS: atom_id res chain seq x y z
N ASP A 1 7.93 0.37 -11.95
CA ASP A 1 8.95 -0.66 -12.27
C ASP A 1 8.83 -1.94 -11.46
N TYR A 2 8.68 -1.91 -10.13
CA TYR A 2 8.67 -3.13 -9.30
C TYR A 2 7.47 -4.08 -9.53
N THR A 3 6.23 -3.56 -9.50
CA THR A 3 5.03 -4.38 -9.74
C THR A 3 4.85 -4.73 -11.22
N GLY A 4 5.35 -3.88 -12.12
CA GLY A 4 5.10 -3.97 -13.56
C GLY A 4 3.68 -3.56 -13.97
N PHE A 5 2.85 -3.11 -13.03
CA PHE A 5 1.47 -2.72 -13.25
C PHE A 5 1.37 -1.18 -13.30
N PRO A 6 0.61 -0.59 -14.25
CA PRO A 6 0.47 0.86 -14.35
C PRO A 6 -0.25 1.44 -13.14
N GLU A 7 0.05 2.70 -12.82
CA GLU A 7 -0.73 3.44 -11.83
C GLU A 7 -2.15 3.69 -12.37
N MET A 8 -3.16 3.47 -11.52
CA MET A 8 -4.56 3.61 -11.88
C MET A 8 -5.34 4.37 -10.81
N MET A 9 -6.50 4.92 -11.21
CA MET A 9 -7.45 5.59 -10.32
C MET A 9 -6.78 6.73 -9.52
N ASP A 10 -6.03 7.58 -10.21
CA ASP A 10 -5.32 8.72 -9.63
C ASP A 10 -4.38 8.32 -8.47
N GLY A 11 -3.65 7.22 -8.66
CA GLY A 11 -2.68 6.73 -7.68
C GLY A 11 -3.27 6.00 -6.47
N ARG A 12 -4.58 5.79 -6.42
CA ARG A 12 -5.24 4.98 -5.39
C ARG A 12 -4.82 3.51 -5.42
N VAL A 13 -4.47 2.98 -6.60
CA VAL A 13 -4.07 1.58 -6.77
C VAL A 13 -2.65 1.51 -7.33
N LYS A 14 -1.66 1.55 -6.44
CA LYS A 14 -0.24 1.44 -6.78
C LYS A 14 0.50 0.35 -5.99
N THR A 15 0.17 0.16 -4.72
CA THR A 15 0.83 -0.80 -3.81
C THR A 15 0.01 -2.06 -3.53
N LEU A 16 -1.28 -2.06 -3.85
CA LEU A 16 -2.20 -3.21 -3.69
C LEU A 16 -1.90 -4.30 -4.72
N HIS A 17 -0.74 -4.92 -4.61
CA HIS A 17 -0.22 -5.88 -5.57
C HIS A 17 0.41 -7.10 -4.87
N PRO A 18 0.24 -8.33 -5.39
CA PRO A 18 0.79 -9.54 -4.79
C PRO A 18 2.30 -9.52 -4.58
N LYS A 19 3.06 -8.90 -5.49
CA LYS A 19 4.52 -8.73 -5.30
C LYS A 19 4.89 -7.87 -4.09
N VAL A 20 4.03 -6.93 -3.68
CA VAL A 20 4.27 -6.09 -2.50
C VAL A 20 3.79 -6.83 -1.25
N HIS A 21 2.51 -7.19 -1.21
CA HIS A 21 1.94 -7.83 -0.01
C HIS A 21 2.49 -9.24 0.23
N GLY A 22 2.82 -10.00 -0.81
CA GLY A 22 3.49 -11.29 -0.67
C GLY A 22 4.93 -11.17 -0.14
N GLY A 23 5.61 -10.06 -0.43
CA GLY A 23 6.92 -9.77 0.14
C GLY A 23 6.85 -9.44 1.63
N ILE A 24 5.80 -8.73 2.06
CA ILE A 24 5.56 -8.35 3.46
C ILE A 24 5.05 -9.54 4.29
N LEU A 25 4.10 -10.31 3.75
CA LEU A 25 3.36 -11.35 4.48
C LEU A 25 3.98 -12.75 4.36
N GLY A 26 4.94 -12.95 3.44
CA GLY A 26 5.56 -14.25 3.21
C GLY A 26 6.25 -14.79 4.46
N ARG A 27 5.89 -16.02 4.87
CA ARG A 27 6.49 -16.67 6.04
C ARG A 27 7.78 -17.36 5.62
N ARG A 28 8.91 -16.90 6.17
CA ARG A 28 10.25 -17.44 5.86
C ARG A 28 10.33 -18.93 6.12
N GLY A 29 10.92 -19.66 5.17
CA GLY A 29 11.09 -21.11 5.25
C GLY A 29 9.81 -21.91 5.02
N GLN A 30 8.65 -21.25 4.89
CA GLN A 30 7.36 -21.90 4.61
C GLN A 30 6.84 -21.52 3.23
N ASP A 31 6.87 -20.22 2.88
CA ASP A 31 6.30 -19.71 1.64
C ASP A 31 7.37 -19.42 0.57
N ASP A 32 8.65 -19.67 0.85
CA ASP A 32 9.78 -19.36 -0.04
C ASP A 32 9.60 -19.95 -1.45
N GLY A 33 9.09 -21.19 -1.56
CA GLY A 33 8.89 -21.85 -2.85
C GLY A 33 7.84 -21.15 -3.72
N ILE A 34 6.68 -20.78 -3.14
CA ILE A 34 5.62 -20.10 -3.88
C ILE A 34 6.01 -18.64 -4.19
N MET A 35 6.73 -17.98 -3.27
CA MET A 35 7.27 -16.65 -3.51
C MET A 35 8.27 -16.66 -4.67
N GLN A 36 9.18 -17.62 -4.70
CA GLN A 36 10.16 -17.76 -5.78
C GLN A 36 9.48 -18.07 -7.13
N GLN A 37 8.48 -18.96 -7.15
CA GLN A 37 7.69 -19.29 -8.34
C GLN A 37 7.05 -18.06 -8.98
N HIS A 38 6.61 -17.09 -8.18
CA HIS A 38 5.94 -15.88 -8.65
C HIS A 38 6.85 -14.64 -8.70
N GLY A 39 8.15 -14.80 -8.48
CA GLY A 39 9.11 -13.69 -8.50
C GLY A 39 8.83 -12.64 -7.42
N ILE A 40 8.43 -13.09 -6.23
CA ILE A 40 8.16 -12.26 -5.06
C ILE A 40 9.40 -12.30 -4.17
N ALA A 41 10.01 -11.14 -3.96
CA ALA A 41 11.13 -10.99 -3.03
C ALA A 41 10.61 -10.67 -1.62
N PRO A 42 11.25 -11.17 -0.55
CA PRO A 42 10.89 -10.78 0.81
C PRO A 42 11.13 -9.29 1.06
N ILE A 43 10.26 -8.68 1.88
CA ILE A 43 10.39 -7.30 2.33
C ILE A 43 10.64 -7.33 3.84
N ASP A 44 11.87 -7.01 4.22
CA ASP A 44 12.31 -7.09 5.63
C ASP A 44 11.96 -5.83 6.43
N MET A 45 11.72 -4.71 5.76
CA MET A 45 11.39 -3.42 6.38
C MET A 45 10.34 -2.69 5.56
N VAL A 46 9.29 -2.23 6.25
CA VAL A 46 8.25 -1.37 5.70
C VAL A 46 8.33 -0.01 6.40
N VAL A 47 8.53 1.06 5.64
CA VAL A 47 8.54 2.44 6.14
C VAL A 47 7.42 3.19 5.44
N VAL A 48 6.33 3.44 6.16
CA VAL A 48 5.12 4.06 5.64
C VAL A 48 4.76 5.24 6.55
N ASN A 49 4.44 6.38 5.94
CA ASN A 49 3.70 7.45 6.61
C ASN A 49 2.28 7.49 6.02
N LEU A 50 1.30 7.78 6.88
CA LEU A 50 -0.08 7.93 6.45
C LEU A 50 -0.36 9.40 6.15
N TYR A 51 -1.30 9.65 5.25
CA TYR A 51 -1.81 11.01 5.06
C TYR A 51 -2.36 11.56 6.38
N PRO A 52 -2.15 12.85 6.67
CA PRO A 52 -2.57 13.47 7.93
C PRO A 52 -4.08 13.72 7.92
N PHE A 53 -4.87 12.65 7.86
CA PHE A 53 -6.33 12.70 7.72
C PHE A 53 -6.99 13.56 8.79
N ALA A 54 -6.54 13.43 10.04
CA ALA A 54 -7.03 14.25 11.15
C ALA A 54 -6.80 15.76 10.93
N GLN A 55 -5.67 16.14 10.32
CA GLN A 55 -5.40 17.53 9.97
C GLN A 55 -6.27 17.97 8.80
N THR A 56 -6.47 17.11 7.80
CA THR A 56 -7.32 17.37 6.64
C THR A 56 -8.74 17.74 7.06
N VAL A 57 -9.37 16.90 7.90
CA VAL A 57 -10.78 17.10 8.33
C VAL A 57 -10.95 18.24 9.33
N ALA A 58 -9.87 18.67 10.00
CA ALA A 58 -9.90 19.80 10.92
C ALA A 58 -9.79 21.17 10.23
N ARG A 59 -9.50 21.22 8.92
CA ARG A 59 -9.42 22.48 8.17
C ARG A 59 -10.80 23.10 8.01
N GLU A 60 -10.91 24.40 8.27
CA GLU A 60 -12.12 25.15 7.95
C GLU A 60 -12.46 25.02 6.46
N GLY A 61 -13.73 24.75 6.16
CA GLY A 61 -14.21 24.57 4.80
C GLY A 61 -13.93 23.19 4.18
N CYS A 62 -13.40 22.22 4.94
CA CYS A 62 -13.25 20.84 4.44
C CYS A 62 -14.62 20.25 4.09
N SER A 63 -14.81 19.86 2.84
CA SER A 63 -15.99 19.14 2.41
C SER A 63 -15.89 17.65 2.76
N LEU A 64 -17.01 16.93 2.66
CA LEU A 64 -17.00 15.46 2.77
C LEU A 64 -16.18 14.82 1.66
N GLU A 65 -16.23 15.39 0.45
CA GLU A 65 -15.47 14.91 -0.72
C GLU A 65 -13.96 15.05 -0.46
N ASP A 66 -13.51 16.19 0.08
CA ASP A 66 -12.11 16.40 0.48
C ASP A 66 -11.67 15.37 1.53
N ALA A 67 -12.54 15.09 2.51
CA ALA A 67 -12.25 14.07 3.51
C ALA A 67 -12.11 12.68 2.85
N VAL A 68 -13.06 12.28 2.00
CA VAL A 68 -13.05 10.97 1.32
C VAL A 68 -11.81 10.77 0.46
N GLU A 69 -11.35 11.79 -0.26
CA GLU A 69 -10.12 11.72 -1.06
C GLU A 69 -8.84 11.57 -0.23
N ASN A 70 -8.87 12.00 1.04
CA ASN A 70 -7.72 11.91 1.95
C ASN A 70 -7.66 10.60 2.74
N ILE A 71 -8.59 9.66 2.51
CA ILE A 71 -8.54 8.33 3.10
C ILE A 71 -7.44 7.51 2.42
N ASP A 72 -6.36 7.23 3.15
CA ASP A 72 -5.31 6.34 2.68
C ASP A 72 -5.79 4.88 2.71
N ILE A 73 -5.62 4.17 1.60
CA ILE A 73 -5.94 2.74 1.48
C ILE A 73 -4.65 1.91 1.44
N GLY A 74 -3.68 2.35 0.63
CA GLY A 74 -2.44 1.61 0.42
C GLY A 74 -1.56 1.59 1.66
N GLY A 75 -1.39 2.74 2.33
CA GLY A 75 -0.56 2.88 3.52
C GLY A 75 -1.00 1.96 4.66
N PRO A 76 -2.27 2.00 5.11
CA PRO A 76 -2.76 1.13 6.18
C PRO A 76 -2.71 -0.36 5.84
N THR A 77 -2.79 -0.75 4.56
CA THR A 77 -2.71 -2.17 4.17
C THR A 77 -1.28 -2.74 4.28
N MET A 78 -0.28 -1.87 4.44
CA MET A 78 1.14 -2.26 4.61
C MET A 78 1.60 -2.24 6.07
N VAL A 79 0.74 -1.84 7.02
CA VAL A 79 1.00 -1.75 8.47
C VAL A 79 0.16 -2.78 9.21
#